data_AF-A0AAU4ARE9-F1
#
_entry.id   AF-A0AAU4ARE9-F1
#
_cell.length_a   1.000
_cell.length_b   1.000
_cell.length_c   1.000
_cell.angle_alpha   90.00
_cell.angle_beta   90.00
_cell.angle_gamma   90.00
#
_symmetry.space_group_name_H-M   'P 1'
#
loop_
_entity.id
_entity.type
_entity.pdbx_description
1 polymer ?
#
loop_
_entity_poly.entity_id
_entity_poly.type
_entity_poly.pdbx_seq_one_letter_code
_entity_poly.pdbx_strand_id
1 'polypeptide(L)' 'MLGPVRRGARFGRIRDSAEAIDLELTQTLAYHRSVEELDPVHTALVTLRGVCQTSGVTGLLGLLAGC' A
#
# COMPACT_ATOMS: atom_id res chain seq x y z
N MET A 1 -3.37 -11.32 -19.12
CA MET A 1 -2.65 -11.86 -17.94
C MET A 1 -2.03 -10.68 -17.21
N LEU A 2 -2.31 -10.49 -15.92
CA LEU A 2 -1.66 -9.43 -15.15
C LEU A 2 -0.19 -9.83 -14.95
N GLY A 3 0.73 -8.87 -15.06
CA GLY A 3 2.15 -9.08 -14.79
C GLY A 3 2.44 -9.17 -13.29
N PRO A 4 3.68 -9.51 -12.90
CA PRO A 4 4.08 -9.57 -11.51
C PRO A 4 3.93 -8.22 -10.81
N VAL A 5 3.58 -8.27 -9.53
CA VAL A 5 3.52 -7.08 -8.66
C VAL A 5 4.91 -6.83 -8.11
N ARG A 6 5.43 -5.60 -8.29
CA ARG A 6 6.80 -5.23 -7.92
C ARG A 6 6.80 -4.28 -6.74
N ARG A 7 7.88 -4.26 -5.94
CA ARG A 7 8.11 -3.20 -4.95
C ARG A 7 7.98 -1.82 -5.61
N GLY A 8 7.30 -0.90 -4.95
CA GLY A 8 6.94 0.42 -5.48
C GLY A 8 5.62 0.45 -6.24
N ALA A 9 4.96 -0.70 -6.46
CA ALA A 9 3.61 -0.72 -7.01
C ALA A 9 2.64 0.06 -6.12
N ARG A 10 1.73 0.81 -6.76
CA ARG A 10 0.74 1.65 -6.09
C ARG A 10 -0.67 1.09 -6.21
N PHE A 11 -1.41 1.13 -5.11
CA PHE A 11 -2.78 0.66 -5.01
C PHE A 11 -3.69 1.83 -4.67
N GLY A 12 -4.64 2.10 -5.59
CA GLY A 12 -5.54 3.25 -5.54
C GLY A 12 -6.88 2.98 -4.86
N ARG A 13 -7.24 1.70 -4.67
CA ARG A 13 -8.59 1.29 -4.33
C ARG A 13 -8.61 -0.05 -3.60
N ILE A 14 -9.36 -0.10 -2.51
CA ILE A 14 -9.77 -1.34 -1.86
C ILE A 14 -11.13 -1.72 -2.44
N ARG A 15 -11.32 -3.00 -2.77
CA ARG A 15 -12.62 -3.49 -3.24
C ARG A 15 -13.67 -3.19 -2.16
N ASP A 16 -14.82 -2.69 -2.59
CA ASP A 16 -15.93 -2.30 -1.71
C ASP A 16 -15.67 -1.09 -0.78
N SER A 17 -14.55 -0.38 -0.97
CA SER A 17 -14.34 0.97 -0.40
C SER A 17 -14.87 2.05 -1.33
N ALA A 18 -15.61 3.01 -0.77
CA ALA A 18 -16.02 4.23 -1.47
C ALA A 18 -14.88 5.25 -1.57
N GLU A 19 -13.94 5.22 -0.62
CA GLU A 19 -12.79 6.13 -0.59
C GLU A 19 -11.62 5.58 -1.41
N ALA A 20 -10.99 6.48 -2.17
CA ALA A 20 -9.70 6.22 -2.78
C ALA A 20 -8.62 6.19 -1.69
N ILE A 21 -7.61 5.35 -1.88
CA ILE A 21 -6.45 5.27 -1.00
C ILE A 21 -5.20 5.33 -1.84
N ASP A 22 -4.12 5.92 -1.35
CA ASP A 22 -2.81 5.84 -2.00
C ASP A 22 -1.87 5.00 -1.13
N LEU A 23 -1.69 3.74 -1.51
CA LEU A 23 -0.79 2.80 -0.85
C LEU A 23 0.35 2.40 -1.77
N GLU A 24 1.57 2.49 -1.29
CA GLU A 24 2.77 1.97 -1.96
C GLU A 24 3.22 0.65 -1.34
N LEU A 25 3.53 -0.35 -2.17
CA LEU A 25 4.16 -1.59 -1.73
C LEU A 25 5.64 -1.38 -1.40
N THR A 26 5.99 -1.48 -0.13
CA THR A 26 7.37 -1.28 0.34
C THR A 26 8.10 -2.59 0.61
N GLN A 27 7.37 -3.66 0.91
CA GLN A 27 7.97 -4.97 1.19
C GLN A 27 7.06 -6.12 0.77
N THR A 28 7.68 -7.20 0.28
CA THR A 28 7.03 -8.49 0.02
C THR A 28 7.85 -9.59 0.64
N LEU A 29 7.20 -10.44 1.44
CA LEU A 29 7.77 -11.61 2.10
C LEU A 29 7.04 -12.86 1.61
N ALA A 30 7.72 -13.64 0.77
CA ALA A 30 7.25 -14.93 0.27
C ALA A 30 8.12 -16.04 0.90
N TYR A 31 7.49 -17.05 1.51
CA TYR A 31 8.20 -18.17 2.16
C TYR A 31 9.34 -17.71 3.11
N HIS A 32 9.04 -16.70 3.93
CA HIS A 32 9.98 -16.07 4.88
C HIS A 32 11.21 -15.39 4.23
N ARG A 33 11.17 -15.10 2.92
CA ARG A 33 12.22 -14.35 2.21
C ARG A 33 11.67 -13.07 1.59
N SER A 34 12.47 -12.02 1.64
CA SER A 34 12.20 -10.79 0.92
C SER A 34 12.37 -11.01 -0.58
N VAL A 35 11.38 -10.60 -1.36
CA VAL A 35 11.40 -10.71 -2.84
C VAL A 35 11.06 -9.36 -3.46
N GLU A 36 11.62 -9.09 -4.64
CA GLU A 36 11.37 -7.84 -5.38
C GLU A 36 10.09 -7.89 -6.20
N GLU A 37 9.66 -9.10 -6.57
CA GLU A 37 8.51 -9.36 -7.42
C GLU A 37 7.66 -10.50 -6.86
N LEU A 38 6.34 -10.31 -6.91
CA LEU A 38 5.33 -11.32 -6.60
C LEU A 38 4.64 -11.74 -7.89
N ASP A 39 4.85 -13.00 -8.28
CA ASP A 39 4.10 -13.59 -9.39
C ASP A 39 2.61 -13.71 -9.02
N PRO A 40 1.67 -13.37 -9.92
CA PRO A 40 0.23 -13.35 -9.64
C PRO A 40 -0.36 -14.69 -9.15
N VAL A 41 0.31 -15.82 -9.38
CA VAL A 41 -0.17 -17.14 -8.91
C VAL A 41 0.22 -17.46 -7.47
N HIS A 42 1.02 -16.61 -6.82
CA HIS A 42 1.53 -16.82 -5.47
C HIS A 42 0.94 -15.84 -4.46
N THR A 43 0.94 -16.27 -3.20
CA THR A 43 0.56 -15.44 -2.06
C THR A 43 1.80 -15.07 -1.24
N ALA A 44 1.84 -13.84 -0.74
CA ALA A 44 2.91 -13.35 0.12
C ALA A 44 2.36 -12.43 1.21
N LEU A 45 3.11 -12.28 2.29
CA LEU A 45 2.89 -11.20 3.25
C LEU A 45 3.47 -9.91 2.66
N VAL A 46 2.71 -8.82 2.68
CA VAL A 46 3.14 -7.54 2.13
C VAL A 46 3.06 -6.43 3.17
N THR A 47 3.94 -5.45 3.04
CA THR A 47 3.87 -4.19 3.77
C THR A 47 3.51 -3.09 2.79
N LEU A 48 2.42 -2.38 3.08
CA LEU A 48 1.96 -1.23 2.32
C LEU A 48 2.16 0.03 3.17
N ARG A 49 2.65 1.10 2.56
CA ARG A 49 2.76 2.42 3.17
C ARG A 49 1.74 3.36 2.55
N GLY A 50 0.85 3.89 3.39
CA GLY A 50 -0.04 4.97 2.98
C GLY A 50 0.59 6.34 3.18
N VAL A 51 0.14 7.31 2.38
CA VAL A 51 0.27 8.74 2.72
C VAL A 51 -1.08 9.22 3.25
N CYS A 52 -1.07 10.00 4.33
CA CYS A 52 -2.30 10.67 4.72
C CYS A 52 -2.63 11.75 3.73
N GLN A 53 -3.72 11.56 3.00
CA GLN A 53 -4.38 12.67 2.33
C GLN A 53 -5.16 13.41 3.41
N THR A 54 -4.57 14.48 3.94
CA THR A 54 -5.29 15.43 4.80
C THR A 54 -6.38 16.09 3.96
N SER A 55 -7.56 15.48 3.93
CA SER A 55 -8.78 16.10 3.44
C SER A 55 -9.14 17.27 4.36
N GLY A 56 -8.58 18.45 4.08
CA GLY A 56 -9.16 19.74 4.43
C GLY A 56 -9.64 19.96 5.86
N VAL A 57 -8.91 19.53 6.89
CA VAL A 57 -9.10 20.06 8.25
C VAL A 57 -7.84 20.75 8.70
N THR A 58 -7.84 22.08 8.60
CA THR A 58 -6.87 22.96 9.25
C THR A 58 -6.90 22.70 10.75
N GLY A 59 -5.99 21.89 11.25
CA GLY A 59 -5.92 21.60 12.68
C GLY A 59 -4.57 21.02 13.03
N LEU A 60 -3.89 21.67 13.97
CA LEU A 60 -2.68 21.25 14.67
C LEU A 60 -2.70 19.77 15.13
N LEU A 61 -3.87 19.12 15.13
CA LEU A 61 -4.06 17.68 15.38
C LEU A 61 -3.43 16.77 14.33
N GLY A 62 -3.31 17.17 13.07
CA GLY A 62 -2.77 16.27 12.05
C GLY A 62 -1.30 15.91 12.31
N LEU A 63 -0.51 16.94 12.63
CA LEU A 63 0.91 16.82 12.92
C LEU A 63 1.23 15.88 14.12
N LEU A 64 0.29 15.70 15.06
CA LEU A 64 0.45 14.80 16.21
C LEU A 64 -0.05 13.37 15.93
N ALA A 65 -0.92 13.17 14.93
CA ALA A 65 -1.46 11.87 14.56
C ALA A 65 -0.58 11.08 13.57
N GLY A 66 0.54 11.66 13.12
CA GLY A 66 1.35 11.10 12.03
C GLY A 66 0.73 11.33 10.65
N CYS A 67 -0.17 12.32 10.56
CA CYS A 67 -0.97 12.75 9.41
C CYS A 67 -1.56 14.14 9.71
#